data_AF-A0A521QP98-F1
#
_entry.id   AF-A0A521QP98-F1
#
_cell.length_a   1.000
_cell.length_b   1.000
_cell.length_c   1.000
_cell.angle_alpha   90.00
_cell.angle_beta   90.00
_cell.angle_gamma   90.00
#
_symmetry.space_group_name_H-M   'P 1'
#
loop_
_entity.id
_entity.type
_entity.pdbx_description
1 polymer ?
#
loop_
_entity_poly.entity_id
_entity_poly.type
_entity_poly.pdbx_seq_one_letter_code
_entity_poly.pdbx_strand_id
1 'polypeptide(L)'
;MATVRYSVLAAGLLGFGLSACAGYDLAPFGAESLTNQAINKAYKDRDACLEAQVNINGADAPTAAAGCRTQTKKLDSVTNPHRDAMVSAAIQQDSEFRAVRYASRGRTSPTTVQAAPVMQAAPPAPLAPAQAAPLQSIAEQP
;
A
#
# COMPACT_ATOMS: atom_id res chain seq x y z
N MET A 1 -45.55 62.11 -19.94
CA MET A 1 -45.91 61.02 -20.87
C MET A 1 -45.25 59.74 -20.39
N ALA A 2 -46.06 58.70 -20.19
CA ALA A 2 -45.78 57.26 -20.13
C ALA A 2 -44.47 56.72 -19.50
N THR A 3 -44.60 56.30 -18.23
CA THR A 3 -44.37 54.93 -17.72
C THR A 3 -43.39 54.02 -18.48
N VAL A 4 -42.24 53.71 -17.85
CA VAL A 4 -41.48 52.48 -18.12
C VAL A 4 -41.49 51.63 -16.85
N ARG A 5 -42.15 50.47 -16.94
CA ARG A 5 -42.22 49.47 -15.88
C ARG A 5 -40.94 48.64 -15.90
N TYR A 6 -40.13 48.71 -14.86
CA TYR A 6 -39.05 47.74 -14.63
C TYR A 6 -39.44 46.80 -13.49
N SER A 7 -40.17 45.75 -13.85
CA SER A 7 -40.40 44.57 -13.03
C SER A 7 -39.14 43.69 -13.05
N VAL A 8 -38.08 44.05 -12.34
CA VAL A 8 -36.96 43.12 -12.05
C VAL A 8 -36.31 43.50 -10.71
N LEU A 9 -36.99 43.27 -9.60
CA LEU A 9 -36.36 43.21 -8.27
C LEU A 9 -36.60 41.82 -7.66
N ALA A 10 -36.30 40.79 -8.46
CA ALA A 10 -36.17 39.40 -8.04
C ALA A 10 -34.84 38.87 -8.59
N ALA A 11 -33.73 39.48 -8.20
CA ALA A 11 -32.38 39.00 -8.49
C ALA A 11 -31.34 39.55 -7.50
N GLY A 12 -31.78 39.95 -6.30
CA GLY A 12 -30.85 40.22 -5.20
C GLY A 12 -30.34 38.89 -4.67
N LEU A 13 -29.01 38.73 -4.60
CA LEU A 13 -28.30 37.72 -3.80
C LEU A 13 -28.11 36.30 -4.38
N LEU A 14 -28.05 36.10 -5.70
CA LEU A 14 -27.57 34.83 -6.28
C LEU A 14 -26.58 35.02 -7.46
N GLY A 15 -25.71 36.04 -7.36
CA GLY A 15 -24.75 36.38 -8.44
C GLY A 15 -23.30 36.61 -8.01
N PHE A 16 -22.94 36.36 -6.75
CA PHE A 16 -21.59 36.55 -6.22
C PHE A 16 -20.90 35.22 -5.83
N GLY A 17 -21.21 34.13 -6.54
CA GLY A 17 -20.78 32.78 -6.14
C GLY A 17 -20.06 31.93 -7.19
N LEU A 18 -19.71 32.45 -8.38
CA LEU A 18 -19.12 31.63 -9.45
C LEU A 18 -18.00 32.34 -10.26
N SER A 19 -17.21 33.22 -9.65
CA SER A 19 -16.04 33.81 -10.34
C SER A 19 -14.80 33.91 -9.43
N ALA A 20 -14.38 32.77 -8.91
CA ALA A 20 -13.07 32.61 -8.27
C ALA A 20 -12.45 31.22 -8.57
N CYS A 21 -12.42 30.82 -9.85
CA CYS A 21 -11.53 29.76 -10.34
C CYS A 21 -10.61 30.25 -11.48
N ALA A 22 -10.48 31.56 -11.68
CA ALA A 22 -9.45 32.15 -12.53
C ALA A 22 -8.36 32.78 -11.64
N GLY A 23 -7.77 31.95 -10.77
CA GLY A 23 -6.57 32.31 -10.04
C GLY A 23 -5.36 32.18 -10.94
N TYR A 24 -4.88 33.31 -11.45
CA TYR A 24 -3.48 33.58 -11.81
C TYR A 24 -2.70 32.44 -12.51
N ASP A 25 -2.84 32.35 -13.84
CA ASP A 25 -1.96 31.56 -14.72
C ASP A 25 -0.64 32.32 -15.01
N LEU A 26 0.09 32.76 -13.97
CA LEU A 26 1.27 33.61 -14.16
C LEU A 26 2.44 33.30 -13.21
N ALA A 27 2.67 32.02 -12.93
CA ALA A 27 4.06 31.56 -12.88
C ALA A 27 4.18 30.10 -13.34
N PRO A 28 5.37 29.64 -13.74
CA PRO A 28 5.61 28.25 -14.12
C PRO A 28 5.57 27.33 -12.89
N PHE A 29 4.42 27.27 -12.20
CA PHE A 29 4.19 26.50 -10.98
C PHE A 29 3.72 25.06 -11.25
N GLY A 30 3.75 24.60 -12.50
CA GLY A 30 3.30 23.26 -12.90
C GLY A 30 4.42 22.24 -13.13
N ALA A 31 5.69 22.64 -13.09
CA ALA A 31 6.81 21.73 -13.31
C ALA A 31 7.34 21.19 -11.97
N GLU A 32 7.30 19.88 -11.80
CA GLU A 32 7.96 19.19 -10.70
C GLU A 32 9.44 19.62 -10.63
N SER A 33 9.96 19.87 -9.42
CA SER A 33 11.36 20.27 -9.26
C SER A 33 12.28 19.19 -9.86
N LEU A 34 13.40 19.60 -10.46
CA LEU A 34 14.36 18.65 -11.06
C LEU A 34 14.80 17.57 -10.06
N THR A 35 14.87 17.91 -8.78
CA THR A 35 15.15 16.98 -7.69
C THR A 35 14.02 15.94 -7.53
N ASN A 36 12.77 16.40 -7.47
CA ASN A 36 11.62 15.50 -7.36
C ASN A 36 11.52 14.59 -8.60
N GLN A 37 11.84 15.11 -9.78
CA GLN A 37 11.89 14.33 -11.01
C GLN A 37 12.96 13.23 -10.95
N ALA A 38 14.16 13.55 -10.45
CA ALA A 38 15.23 12.58 -10.27
C ALA A 38 14.86 11.49 -9.25
N ILE A 39 14.23 11.87 -8.13
CA ILE A 39 13.74 10.95 -7.11
C ILE A 39 12.66 10.02 -7.68
N ASN A 40 11.66 10.59 -8.35
CA ASN A 40 10.58 9.83 -8.97
C ASN A 40 11.10 8.86 -10.04
N LYS A 41 12.10 9.29 -10.81
CA LYS A 41 12.77 8.40 -11.77
C LYS A 41 13.49 7.26 -11.05
N ALA A 42 14.22 7.53 -9.96
CA ALA A 42 14.93 6.49 -9.23
C ALA A 42 13.98 5.46 -8.60
N TYR A 43 12.83 5.89 -8.08
CA TYR A 43 11.77 4.99 -7.63
C TYR A 43 11.26 4.11 -8.77
N LYS A 44 10.96 4.69 -9.95
CA LYS A 44 10.52 3.94 -11.13
C LYS A 44 11.58 2.93 -11.60
N ASP A 45 12.85 3.34 -11.67
CA ASP A 45 13.97 2.47 -12.08
C ASP A 45 14.08 1.26 -11.12
N ARG A 46 13.94 1.48 -9.81
CA ARG A 46 13.95 0.39 -8.81
C ARG A 46 12.75 -0.54 -8.97
N ASP A 47 11.55 0.03 -9.02
CA ASP A 47 10.31 -0.74 -9.06
C ASP A 47 10.22 -1.59 -10.34
N ALA A 48 10.67 -1.06 -11.47
CA ALA A 48 10.79 -1.82 -12.72
C ALA A 48 11.77 -3.00 -12.61
N CYS A 49 12.89 -2.83 -11.90
CA CYS A 49 13.82 -3.92 -11.64
C CYS A 49 13.17 -5.00 -10.76
N LEU A 50 12.50 -4.60 -9.67
CA LEU A 50 11.86 -5.55 -8.74
C LEU A 50 10.78 -6.36 -9.46
N GLU A 51 9.95 -5.69 -10.25
CA GLU A 51 8.92 -6.34 -11.06
C GLU A 51 9.54 -7.29 -12.09
N ALA A 52 10.61 -6.89 -12.79
CA ALA A 52 11.30 -7.75 -13.75
C ALA A 52 11.92 -8.99 -13.07
N GLN A 53 12.56 -8.83 -11.92
CA GLN A 53 13.13 -9.95 -11.17
C GLN A 53 12.07 -10.98 -10.79
N VAL A 54 10.90 -10.52 -10.35
CA VAL A 54 9.81 -11.42 -9.99
C VAL A 54 9.13 -12.02 -11.22
N ASN A 55 8.68 -11.18 -12.15
CA ASN A 55 7.80 -11.60 -13.23
C ASN A 55 8.53 -12.27 -14.41
N ILE A 56 9.77 -11.87 -14.67
CA ILE A 56 10.57 -12.40 -15.79
C ILE A 56 11.52 -13.49 -15.28
N ASN A 57 12.23 -13.23 -14.17
CA ASN A 57 13.24 -14.16 -13.68
C ASN A 57 12.68 -15.18 -12.67
N GLY A 58 11.42 -15.04 -12.24
CA GLY A 58 10.80 -15.94 -11.27
C GLY A 58 11.44 -15.87 -9.87
N ALA A 59 12.15 -14.78 -9.56
CA ALA A 59 12.83 -14.62 -8.28
C ALA A 59 11.81 -14.49 -7.13
N ASP A 60 12.12 -15.13 -6.00
CA ASP A 60 11.41 -14.83 -4.76
C ASP A 60 11.79 -13.43 -4.24
N ALA A 61 10.99 -12.91 -3.31
CA ALA A 61 11.13 -11.51 -2.87
C ALA A 61 12.53 -11.15 -2.32
N PRO A 62 13.19 -11.97 -1.48
CA PRO A 62 14.56 -11.70 -1.04
C PRO A 62 15.56 -11.65 -2.20
N THR A 63 15.47 -12.60 -3.14
CA THR A 63 16.37 -12.64 -4.31
C THR A 63 16.14 -11.44 -5.24
N ALA A 64 14.87 -11.05 -5.45
CA ALA A 64 14.54 -9.86 -6.23
C ALA A 64 15.10 -8.57 -5.61
N ALA A 65 14.94 -8.40 -4.29
CA ALA A 65 15.49 -7.25 -3.57
C ALA A 65 17.04 -7.22 -3.65
N ALA A 66 17.69 -8.38 -3.49
CA ALA A 66 19.14 -8.50 -3.63
C ALA A 66 19.61 -8.18 -5.07
N GLY A 67 18.90 -8.67 -6.08
CA GLY A 67 19.19 -8.44 -7.49
C GLY A 67 19.04 -6.97 -7.92
N CYS A 68 18.22 -6.19 -7.22
CA CYS A 68 17.99 -4.76 -7.49
C CYS A 68 18.73 -3.81 -6.53
N ARG A 69 19.79 -4.30 -5.86
CA ARG A 69 20.62 -3.49 -4.96
C ARG A 69 21.21 -2.26 -5.63
N THR A 70 21.59 -2.34 -6.89
CA THR A 70 22.18 -1.20 -7.63
C THR A 70 21.19 -0.05 -7.77
N GLN A 71 19.95 -0.36 -8.16
CA GLN A 71 18.87 0.62 -8.29
C GLN A 71 18.47 1.18 -6.93
N THR A 72 18.45 0.34 -5.90
CA THR A 72 18.18 0.76 -4.51
C THR A 72 19.24 1.73 -3.99
N LYS A 73 20.53 1.47 -4.26
CA LYS A 73 21.63 2.41 -3.92
C LYS A 73 21.53 3.72 -4.70
N LYS A 74 21.10 3.68 -5.95
CA LYS A 74 20.88 4.88 -6.75
C LYS A 74 19.74 5.72 -6.16
N LEU A 75 18.63 5.08 -5.77
CA LEU A 75 17.53 5.73 -5.06
C LEU A 75 18.01 6.36 -3.74
N ASP A 76 18.75 5.62 -2.94
CA ASP A 76 19.37 6.15 -1.71
C ASP A 76 20.25 7.38 -2.00
N SER A 77 21.10 7.34 -3.03
CA SER A 77 21.97 8.47 -3.35
C SER A 77 21.23 9.76 -3.75
N VAL A 78 20.04 9.67 -4.35
CA VAL A 78 19.26 10.84 -4.78
C VAL A 78 18.27 11.32 -3.72
N THR A 79 17.75 10.40 -2.90
CA THR A 79 16.77 10.71 -1.84
C THR A 79 17.45 11.06 -0.51
N ASN A 80 18.67 10.56 -0.29
CA ASN A 80 19.43 10.74 0.94
C ASN A 80 20.80 11.41 0.70
N PRO A 81 20.83 12.68 0.24
CA PRO A 81 22.07 13.38 -0.07
C PRO A 81 22.98 13.56 1.16
N HIS A 82 22.39 13.57 2.37
CA HIS A 82 23.10 13.70 3.63
C HIS A 82 23.61 12.38 4.21
N ARG A 83 23.34 11.24 3.54
CA ARG A 83 23.80 9.90 3.94
C ARG A 83 23.36 9.51 5.36
N ASP A 84 22.14 9.87 5.73
CA ASP A 84 21.53 9.44 6.98
C ASP A 84 21.31 7.92 6.96
N ALA A 85 21.89 7.21 7.92
CA ALA A 85 21.82 5.75 8.00
C ALA A 85 20.39 5.23 8.17
N MET A 86 19.52 5.96 8.86
CA MET A 86 18.12 5.58 9.05
C MET A 86 17.34 5.68 7.75
N VAL A 87 17.61 6.71 6.94
CA VAL A 87 16.98 6.87 5.62
C VAL A 87 17.44 5.75 4.67
N SER A 88 18.73 5.43 4.64
CA SER A 88 19.24 4.31 3.85
C SER A 88 18.63 2.98 4.26
N ALA A 89 18.49 2.73 5.58
CA ALA A 89 17.84 1.54 6.10
C ALA A 89 16.35 1.47 5.70
N ALA A 90 15.63 2.59 5.81
CA ALA A 90 14.23 2.67 5.40
C ALA A 90 14.04 2.44 3.89
N ILE A 91 14.93 2.97 3.04
CA ILE A 91 14.91 2.73 1.59
C ILE A 91 15.17 1.25 1.26
N GLN A 92 16.09 0.61 1.98
CA GLN A 92 16.33 -0.82 1.84
C GLN A 92 15.09 -1.64 2.25
N GLN A 93 14.48 -1.30 3.38
CA GLN A 93 13.27 -1.97 3.87
C GLN A 93 12.06 -1.78 2.95
N ASP A 94 11.87 -0.58 2.38
CA ASP A 94 10.81 -0.33 1.38
C ASP A 94 11.01 -1.20 0.13
N SER A 95 12.26 -1.35 -0.32
CA SER A 95 12.60 -2.20 -1.47
C SER A 95 12.25 -3.67 -1.23
N GLU A 96 12.56 -4.19 -0.03
CA GLU A 96 12.21 -5.55 0.39
C GLU A 96 10.70 -5.75 0.49
N PHE A 97 10.00 -4.80 1.12
CA PHE A 97 8.54 -4.84 1.24
C PHE A 97 7.85 -4.81 -0.14
N ARG A 98 8.34 -4.00 -1.06
CA ARG A 98 7.81 -3.95 -2.44
C ARG A 98 8.10 -5.23 -3.21
N ALA A 99 9.27 -5.83 -3.04
CA ALA A 99 9.58 -7.13 -3.64
C ALA A 99 8.55 -8.20 -3.22
N VAL A 100 8.15 -8.23 -1.94
CA VAL A 100 7.08 -9.10 -1.44
C VAL A 100 5.76 -8.81 -2.16
N ARG A 101 5.41 -7.53 -2.31
CA ARG A 101 4.20 -7.12 -3.05
C ARG A 101 4.21 -7.63 -4.49
N TYR A 102 5.30 -7.44 -5.24
CA TYR A 102 5.41 -7.96 -6.61
C TYR A 102 5.31 -9.49 -6.65
N ALA A 103 6.03 -10.19 -5.77
CA ALA A 103 5.99 -11.65 -5.66
C ALA A 103 4.61 -12.21 -5.27
N SER A 104 3.80 -11.45 -4.54
CA SER A 104 2.42 -11.83 -4.20
C SER A 104 1.44 -11.59 -5.36
N ARG A 105 1.68 -10.57 -6.18
CA ARG A 105 0.85 -10.25 -7.36
C ARG A 105 1.04 -11.23 -8.50
N GLY A 106 2.25 -11.77 -8.68
CA GLY A 106 2.53 -12.83 -9.66
C GLY A 106 1.84 -14.17 -9.35
N ARG A 107 1.34 -14.36 -8.12
CA ARG A 107 0.71 -15.61 -7.66
C ARG A 107 -0.81 -15.69 -7.84
N THR A 108 -1.44 -14.72 -8.50
CA THR A 108 -2.87 -14.82 -8.89
C THR A 108 -3.02 -15.36 -10.31
N SER A 109 -2.53 -16.57 -10.56
CA SER A 109 -3.34 -17.49 -11.35
C SER A 109 -3.96 -18.43 -10.33
N PRO A 110 -5.30 -18.54 -10.23
CA PRO A 110 -5.87 -19.61 -9.43
C PRO A 110 -5.35 -20.91 -10.05
N THR A 111 -4.39 -21.55 -9.39
CA THR A 111 -4.13 -22.95 -9.60
C THR A 111 -5.48 -23.61 -9.50
N THR A 112 -5.99 -24.11 -10.63
CA THR A 112 -7.08 -25.06 -10.64
C THR A 112 -6.72 -26.08 -9.60
N VAL A 113 -7.40 -26.03 -8.46
CA VAL A 113 -7.32 -27.08 -7.45
C VAL A 113 -7.95 -28.27 -8.17
N GLN A 114 -7.12 -29.05 -8.86
CA GLN A 114 -7.48 -30.41 -9.22
C GLN A 114 -7.73 -31.09 -7.88
N ALA A 115 -9.02 -31.29 -7.59
CA ALA A 115 -9.47 -31.99 -6.41
C ALA A 115 -8.69 -33.30 -6.34
N ALA A 116 -7.76 -33.38 -5.38
CA ALA A 116 -7.15 -34.65 -5.03
C ALA A 116 -8.28 -35.59 -4.61
N PRO A 117 -8.30 -36.85 -5.05
CA PRO A 117 -9.29 -37.81 -4.59
C PRO A 117 -9.16 -37.93 -3.08
N VAL A 118 -10.26 -37.66 -2.38
CA VAL A 118 -10.36 -37.76 -0.93
C VAL A 118 -10.20 -39.23 -0.56
N MET A 119 -8.98 -39.66 -0.23
CA MET A 119 -8.78 -40.90 0.50
C MET A 119 -9.30 -40.67 1.92
N GLN A 120 -10.47 -41.24 2.19
CA GLN A 120 -11.12 -41.31 3.51
C GLN A 120 -10.11 -41.72 4.59
N ALA A 121 -9.74 -40.77 5.45
CA ALA A 121 -9.13 -41.09 6.72
C ALA A 121 -10.21 -41.64 7.68
N ALA A 122 -9.89 -42.74 8.33
CA ALA A 122 -10.72 -43.44 9.30
C ALA A 122 -11.19 -42.51 10.45
N PRO A 123 -12.38 -42.78 11.05
CA PRO A 123 -12.93 -41.92 12.11
C PRO A 123 -12.08 -41.96 13.39
N PRO A 124 -12.01 -40.84 14.14
CA PRO A 124 -11.32 -40.80 15.43
C PRO A 124 -12.13 -41.54 16.51
N ALA A 125 -11.42 -42.29 17.36
CA ALA A 125 -11.98 -42.97 18.52
C ALA A 125 -12.58 -41.98 19.55
N PRO A 126 -13.64 -42.36 20.30
CA PRO A 126 -14.26 -41.48 21.28
C PRO A 126 -13.35 -41.26 22.51
N LEU A 127 -13.23 -39.98 22.90
CA LEU A 127 -12.59 -39.51 24.13
C LEU A 127 -13.40 -39.97 25.36
N ALA A 128 -12.74 -40.62 26.32
CA ALA A 128 -13.31 -40.99 27.61
C ALA A 128 -13.55 -39.74 28.49
N PRO A 129 -14.63 -39.70 29.31
CA PRO A 129 -14.90 -38.56 30.18
C PRO A 129 -13.96 -38.52 31.39
N ALA A 130 -13.43 -37.32 31.67
CA ALA A 130 -12.63 -36.99 32.84
C ALA A 130 -13.47 -37.15 34.12
N GLN A 131 -12.96 -37.92 35.09
CA GLN A 131 -13.55 -38.06 36.41
C GLN A 131 -13.14 -36.85 37.27
N ALA A 132 -14.13 -36.08 37.72
CA ALA A 132 -13.96 -34.97 38.65
C ALA A 132 -13.67 -35.50 40.06
N ALA A 133 -12.58 -35.02 40.66
CA ALA A 133 -12.27 -35.27 42.07
C ALA A 133 -13.18 -34.41 42.98
N PRO A 134 -13.70 -34.93 44.11
CA PRO A 134 -14.57 -34.18 45.00
C PRO A 134 -13.80 -33.20 45.90
N LEU A 135 -14.31 -31.97 45.95
CA LEU A 135 -13.98 -30.91 46.91
C LEU A 135 -14.22 -31.38 48.35
N GLN A 136 -13.20 -31.36 49.21
CA GLN A 136 -13.36 -31.46 50.65
C GLN A 136 -13.51 -30.05 51.24
N SER A 137 -14.69 -29.81 51.80
CA SER A 137 -15.13 -28.59 52.46
C SER A 137 -14.47 -28.46 53.84
N ILE A 138 -13.82 -27.33 54.11
CA ILE A 138 -13.29 -26.96 55.43
C ILE A 138 -14.12 -25.79 55.97
N ALA A 139 -15.05 -26.10 56.87
CA ALA A 139 -15.71 -25.26 57.88
C ALA A 139 -16.77 -26.18 58.51
N GLU A 140 -16.80 -26.47 59.81
CA GLU A 140 -17.16 -25.53 60.87
C GLU A 140 -16.88 -26.19 62.24
N GLN A 141 -16.28 -25.43 63.16
CA GLN A 141 -16.22 -25.71 64.61
C GLN A 141 -17.41 -24.98 65.28
N PRO A 142 -17.94 -25.48 66.40
CA PRO A 142 -17.36 -25.17 67.72
C PRO A 142 -16.97 -26.39 68.56
#